data_AF-A0A7Y6YSK1-F1
#
_entry.id   AF-A0A7Y6YSK1-F1
#
_cell.length_a   1.000
_cell.length_b   1.000
_cell.length_c   1.000
_cell.angle_alpha   90.00
_cell.angle_beta   90.00
_cell.angle_gamma   90.00
#
_symmetry.space_group_name_H-M   'P 1'
#
loop_
_entity.id
_entity.type
_entity.pdbx_description
1 polymer ?
#
loop_
_entity_poly.entity_id
_entity_poly.type
_entity_poly.pdbx_seq_one_letter_code
_entity_poly.pdbx_strand_id
1 'polypeptide(L)' 'MSDGRPALRFKTPVPLSELETFLDHTCSGKWNLKLEGIEEGLGQKVVVVSFNDANDLASFKAGYGALKKKFS' A
#
# COMPACT_ATOMS: atom_id res chain seq x y z
N MET A 1 21.98 -3.89 0.78
CA MET A 1 21.83 -2.61 1.49
C MET A 1 20.38 -2.18 1.30
N SER A 2 19.58 -2.13 2.36
CA SER A 2 18.25 -1.52 2.29
C SER A 2 18.44 -0.03 2.03
N ASP A 3 17.83 0.52 0.98
CA ASP A 3 18.03 1.90 0.48
C ASP A 3 17.64 3.02 1.48
N GLY A 4 17.50 2.72 2.78
CA GLY A 4 17.05 3.64 3.83
C GLY A 4 15.58 4.08 3.71
N ARG A 5 14.92 3.74 2.60
CA ARG A 5 13.54 4.14 2.34
C ARG A 5 12.56 3.39 3.25
N PRO A 6 11.65 4.10 3.93
CA PRO A 6 10.59 3.47 4.69
C PRO A 6 9.73 2.61 3.75
N ALA A 7 9.64 1.31 4.04
CA ALA A 7 8.77 0.39 3.31
C ALA A 7 7.74 -0.21 4.26
N LEU A 8 6.49 -0.29 3.82
CA LEU A 8 5.39 -0.89 4.54
C LEU A 8 4.92 -2.14 3.80
N ARG A 9 5.15 -3.30 4.42
CA ARG A 9 4.55 -4.57 4.00
C ARG A 9 3.29 -4.82 4.84
N PHE A 10 2.15 -4.94 4.19
CA PHE A 10 0.88 -5.18 4.87
C PHE A 10 -0.05 -6.07 4.06
N LYS A 11 -0.96 -6.74 4.77
CA LYS A 11 -2.06 -7.51 4.18
C LYS A 11 -3.25 -6.59 3.94
N THR A 12 -3.89 -6.73 2.79
CA THR A 12 -5.06 -5.93 2.42
C THR A 12 -6.22 -6.81 1.97
N PRO A 13 -7.45 -6.60 2.50
CA PRO A 13 -8.67 -7.12 1.91
C PRO A 13 -9.13 -6.29 0.69
N VAL A 14 -8.55 -5.09 0.51
CA VAL A 14 -8.91 -4.17 -0.57
C VAL A 14 -8.48 -4.77 -1.92
N PRO A 15 -9.35 -4.71 -2.95
CA PRO A 15 -8.99 -5.06 -4.32
C PRO A 15 -7.77 -4.28 -4.82
N LEU A 16 -6.99 -4.88 -5.72
CA LEU A 16 -5.78 -4.21 -6.23
C LEU A 16 -6.11 -2.95 -7.01
N SER A 17 -7.15 -2.99 -7.85
CA SER A 17 -7.58 -1.82 -8.63
C SER A 17 -7.95 -0.63 -7.74
N GLU A 18 -8.64 -0.87 -6.62
CA GLU A 18 -8.99 0.19 -5.66
C GLU A 18 -7.76 0.71 -4.91
N LEU A 19 -6.80 -0.18 -4.63
CA LEU A 19 -5.52 0.21 -4.05
C LEU A 19 -4.74 1.08 -5.04
N GLU A 20 -4.65 0.69 -6.30
CA GLU A 20 -4.00 1.43 -7.38
C GLU A 20 -4.65 2.80 -7.58
N THR A 21 -5.99 2.90 -7.62
CA THR A 21 -6.71 4.17 -7.69
C THR A 21 -6.46 5.06 -6.48
N PHE A 22 -6.51 4.50 -5.26
CA PHE A 22 -6.20 5.24 -4.05
C PHE A 22 -4.77 5.78 -4.07
N LEU A 23 -3.84 4.95 -4.51
CA LEU A 23 -2.43 5.31 -4.59
C LEU A 23 -2.20 6.36 -5.67
N ASP A 24 -2.81 6.23 -6.86
CA ASP A 24 -2.73 7.24 -7.93
C ASP A 24 -3.22 8.61 -7.45
N HIS A 25 -4.39 8.66 -6.81
CA HIS A 25 -4.98 9.88 -6.28
C HIS A 25 -4.19 10.48 -5.11
N THR A 26 -3.61 9.65 -4.25
CA THR A 26 -2.89 10.11 -3.05
C THR A 26 -1.43 10.44 -3.35
N CYS A 27 -0.86 9.85 -4.39
CA CYS A 27 0.59 9.83 -4.59
C CYS A 27 1.07 10.54 -5.87
N SER A 28 0.21 10.74 -6.88
CA SER A 28 0.59 11.35 -8.17
C SER A 28 1.95 10.88 -8.71
N GLY A 29 2.27 9.58 -8.56
CA GLY A 29 3.48 8.95 -9.10
C GLY A 29 4.77 9.04 -8.27
N LYS A 30 4.75 9.48 -7.01
CA LYS A 30 5.98 9.62 -6.19
C LYS A 30 6.43 8.35 -5.44
N TRP A 31 5.56 7.37 -5.20
CA TRP A 31 5.87 6.19 -4.37
C TRP A 31 6.17 4.99 -5.25
N ASN A 32 7.09 4.14 -4.77
CA ASN A 32 7.45 2.92 -5.47
C ASN A 32 6.65 1.75 -4.88
N LEU A 33 5.70 1.25 -5.66
CA LEU A 33 4.77 0.19 -5.28
C LEU A 33 5.29 -1.16 -5.76
N LYS A 34 5.45 -2.10 -4.84
CA LYS A 34 5.87 -3.47 -5.17
C LYS A 34 4.89 -4.48 -4.58
N LEU A 35 4.19 -5.20 -5.44
CA LEU A 35 3.31 -6.28 -5.02
C LEU A 35 4.13 -7.56 -4.89
N GLU A 36 4.25 -8.09 -3.67
CA GLU A 36 5.15 -9.23 -3.36
C GLU A 36 4.42 -10.56 -3.17
N GLY A 37 3.12 -10.64 -3.50
CA GLY A 37 2.44 -11.92 -3.69
C GLY A 37 0.96 -11.91 -3.32
N ILE A 38 0.21 -12.77 -3.99
CA ILE A 38 -1.17 -13.12 -3.67
C ILE A 38 -1.13 -14.58 -3.21
N GLU A 39 -1.40 -14.86 -1.94
CA GLU A 39 -1.56 -16.25 -1.48
C GLU A 39 -3.01 -16.68 -1.71
N GLU A 40 -3.21 -17.52 -2.73
CA GLU A 40 -4.53 -18.00 -3.16
C GLU A 40 -5.21 -18.94 -2.15
N GLY A 41 -4.51 -19.45 -1.14
CA GLY A 41 -5.10 -20.32 -0.11
C GLY A 41 -6.00 -19.62 0.91
N LEU A 42 -5.94 -18.28 1.02
CA LEU A 42 -6.64 -17.52 2.08
C LEU A 42 -7.30 -16.23 1.59
N GLY A 43 -7.28 -15.94 0.27
CA GLY A 43 -7.85 -14.71 -0.28
C GLY A 43 -7.17 -13.41 0.19
N GLN A 44 -5.96 -13.51 0.74
CA GLN A 44 -5.23 -12.37 1.32
C GLN A 44 -4.07 -11.95 0.43
N LYS A 45 -4.10 -10.68 0.00
CA LYS A 45 -3.07 -10.06 -0.84
C LYS A 45 -2.05 -9.36 0.05
N VAL A 46 -0.77 -9.58 -0.22
CA VAL A 46 0.32 -8.89 0.50
C VAL A 46 0.91 -7.82 -0.41
N VAL A 47 0.87 -6.57 0.06
CA VAL A 47 1.38 -5.43 -0.69
C VAL A 47 2.57 -4.84 0.06
N VAL A 48 3.62 -4.48 -0.69
CA VAL A 48 4.78 -3.75 -0.18
C VAL A 48 4.81 -2.39 -0.86
N VAL A 49 4.75 -1.33 -0.06
CA VAL A 49 4.84 0.04 -0.56
C VAL A 49 6.10 0.67 0.00
N SER A 50 6.93 1.24 -0.88
CA SER A 50 8.13 1.97 -0.48
C SER A 50 7.89 3.47 -0.65
N PHE A 51 8.18 4.22 0.41
CA PHE A 51 7.97 5.65 0.51
C PHE A 51 9.32 6.36 0.45
N ASN A 52 9.33 7.59 -0.08
CA ASN A 52 10.57 8.37 -0.14
C ASN A 52 10.93 8.94 1.24
N ASP A 53 9.93 9.25 2.06
CA ASP A 53 10.10 9.81 3.40
C ASP A 53 8.99 9.34 4.36
N ALA A 54 9.14 9.70 5.64
CA ALA A 54 8.23 9.30 6.71
C ALA A 54 6.87 10.04 6.67
N ASN A 55 6.80 11.22 6.06
CA ASN A 55 5.55 11.98 5.91
C ASN A 55 4.62 11.27 4.92
N ASP A 56 5.17 10.80 3.81
CA ASP A 56 4.47 9.99 2.83
C ASP A 56 3.86 8.72 3.45
N LEU A 57 4.64 8.01 4.28
CA LEU A 57 4.16 6.85 5.02
C LEU A 57 3.00 7.19 5.98
N ALA A 58 3.06 8.33 6.65
CA ALA A 58 2.00 8.77 7.57
C ALA A 58 0.71 9.10 6.82
N SER A 59 0.81 9.83 5.70
CA SER A 59 -0.32 10.15 4.81
C SER A 59 -0.96 8.88 4.24
N PHE A 60 -0.15 7.91 3.81
CA PHE A 60 -0.64 6.60 3.38
C PHE A 60 -1.42 5.90 4.48
N LYS A 61 -0.86 5.77 5.70
CA LYS A 61 -1.52 5.08 6.81
C LYS A 61 -2.87 5.73 7.16
N ALA A 62 -2.94 7.06 7.13
CA ALA A 62 -4.18 7.79 7.39
C ALA A 62 -5.26 7.50 6.32
N GLY A 63 -4.92 7.61 5.04
CA GLY A 63 -5.85 7.38 3.94
C GLY A 63 -6.24 5.90 3.76
N TYR A 64 -5.27 5.00 3.90
CA TYR A 64 -5.49 3.56 3.75
C TYR A 64 -6.40 3.00 4.85
N GLY A 65 -6.39 3.59 6.06
CA GLY A 65 -7.34 3.22 7.12
C GLY A 65 -8.80 3.45 6.72
N ALA A 66 -9.09 4.53 6.00
CA ALA A 66 -10.43 4.81 5.48
C ALA A 66 -10.79 3.88 4.31
N LEU A 67 -9.84 3.62 3.39
CA LEU A 67 -10.04 2.69 2.28
C LEU A 67 -10.32 1.27 2.78
N LYS A 68 -9.48 0.76 3.70
CA LYS A 68 -9.63 -0.56 4.28
C LYS A 68 -11.01 -0.75 4.92
N LYS A 69 -11.53 0.25 5.63
CA LYS A 69 -12.88 0.19 6.24
C LYS A 69 -14.01 -0.01 5.23
N LYS A 70 -13.85 0.39 3.97
CA LYS A 70 -14.87 0.17 2.92
C LYS A 70 -14.91 -1.28 2.42
N PHE A 71 -13.82 -2.03 2.62
CA PHE A 71 -13.65 -3.40 2.12
C PHE A 71 -13.42 -4.42 3.25
N SER A 72 -13.63 -4.02 4.50
CA SER A 72 -13.42 -4.84 5.70
C SER A 72 -14.72 -5.18 6.39
#